data_AF-A0A5N7Z8J8-F1
#
_entry.id   AF-A0A5N7Z8J8-F1
#
_cell.length_a   1.000
_cell.length_b   1.000
_cell.length_c   1.000
_cell.angle_alpha   90.00
_cell.angle_beta   90.00
_cell.angle_gamma   90.00
#
_symmetry.space_group_name_H-M   'P 1'
#
loop_
_entity.id
_entity.type
_entity.pdbx_description
1 polymer ?
#
loop_
_entity_poly.entity_id
_entity_poly.type
_entity_poly.pdbx_seq_one_letter_code
_entity_poly.pdbx_strand_id
1 'polypeptide(L)'
;MLEQLQQHLNKNFAFLEGKQLLLAISGGIDSMVLLELFRNLPYSIAVAHCNFGLRDAESNGDEDFVKQWCTKHNIRFFTTRFATQDYADTKKCSIQLAARELRYNWFSGLLENEGFDYLLT
;
A
#
# COMPACT_ATOMS: atom_id res chain seq x y z
N MET A 1 16.05 12.52 7.53
CA MET A 1 15.27 11.32 7.15
C MET A 1 15.16 11.19 5.63
N LEU A 2 14.66 12.20 4.90
CA LEU A 2 14.59 12.16 3.43
C LEU A 2 15.93 11.90 2.75
N GLU A 3 16.98 12.66 3.09
CA GLU A 3 18.33 12.47 2.53
C GLU A 3 18.90 11.07 2.83
N GLN A 4 18.67 10.57 4.05
CA GLN A 4 19.11 9.24 4.46
C GLN A 4 18.40 8.15 3.65
N LEU A 5 17.09 8.29 3.43
CA LEU A 5 16.34 7.38 2.56
C LEU A 5 16.85 7.47 1.12
N GLN A 6 17.05 8.67 0.58
CA GLN A 6 17.56 8.85 -0.77
C GLN A 6 18.93 8.20 -0.97
N GLN A 7 19.86 8.40 -0.02
CA GLN A 7 21.17 7.74 -0.04
C GLN A 7 21.03 6.21 0.04
N HIS A 8 20.12 5.71 0.88
CA HIS A 8 19.85 4.28 1.00
C HIS A 8 19.28 3.68 -0.29
N LEU A 9 18.34 4.37 -0.94
CA LEU A 9 17.74 3.97 -2.21
C LEU A 9 18.80 3.98 -3.32
N ASN A 10 19.59 5.04 -3.45
CA ASN A 10 20.63 5.13 -4.47
C ASN A 10 21.71 4.04 -4.31
N LYS A 11 22.04 3.67 -3.07
CA LYS A 11 23.06 2.67 -2.79
C LYS A 11 22.58 1.24 -2.99
N ASN A 12 21.37 0.91 -2.54
CA ASN A 12 20.90 -0.48 -2.44
C ASN A 12 19.77 -0.82 -3.41
N PHE A 13 19.07 0.19 -3.94
CA PHE A 13 17.85 0.05 -4.72
C PHE A 13 17.86 0.93 -5.99
N ALA A 14 19.04 1.16 -6.57
CA ALA A 14 19.19 1.93 -7.81
C ALA A 14 18.32 1.40 -8.97
N PHE A 15 17.95 0.11 -8.94
CA PHE A 15 17.04 -0.50 -9.91
C PHE A 15 15.59 0.03 -9.87
N LEU A 16 15.22 0.81 -8.84
CA LEU A 16 13.92 1.47 -8.75
C LEU A 16 13.85 2.76 -9.58
N GLU A 17 14.97 3.29 -10.06
CA GLU A 17 15.00 4.51 -10.86
C GLU A 17 14.22 4.32 -12.18
N GLY A 18 13.33 5.27 -12.49
CA GLY A 18 12.47 5.22 -13.68
C GLY A 18 11.34 4.19 -13.63
N LYS A 19 11.12 3.54 -12.48
CA LYS A 19 10.09 2.50 -12.29
C LYS A 19 8.75 3.06 -11.81
N GLN A 20 7.68 2.33 -12.10
CA GLN A 20 6.34 2.60 -11.57
C GLN A 20 6.18 1.85 -10.25
N LEU A 21 6.13 2.58 -9.14
CA LEU A 21 6.13 2.01 -7.79
C LEU A 21 4.73 2.01 -7.19
N LEU A 22 4.34 0.88 -6.59
CA LEU A 22 3.12 0.76 -5.81
C LEU A 22 3.45 0.77 -4.31
N LEU A 23 2.94 1.75 -3.58
CA LEU A 23 3.13 1.84 -2.13
C LEU A 23 1.93 1.23 -1.40
N ALA A 24 2.18 0.26 -0.52
CA ALA A 24 1.15 -0.34 0.35
C ALA A 24 0.92 0.52 1.60
N ILE A 25 -0.20 1.24 1.65
CA ILE A 25 -0.46 2.23 2.70
C ILE A 25 -1.62 1.78 3.58
N SER A 26 -1.36 1.57 4.88
CA SER A 26 -2.36 1.11 5.84
C SER A 26 -3.16 2.25 6.48
N GLY A 27 -2.70 3.49 6.36
CA GLY A 27 -3.22 4.65 7.11
C GLY A 27 -2.50 4.88 8.44
N GLY A 28 -1.75 3.89 8.93
CA GLY A 28 -0.88 4.03 10.10
C GLY A 28 0.35 4.92 9.81
N ILE A 29 0.90 5.52 10.87
CA ILE A 29 1.97 6.52 10.79
C ILE A 29 3.18 6.05 9.98
N ASP A 30 3.63 4.81 10.15
CA ASP A 30 4.80 4.27 9.44
C ASP A 30 4.59 4.30 7.93
N SER A 31 3.43 3.82 7.48
CA SER A 31 3.09 3.83 6.05
C SER A 31 2.86 5.24 5.50
N MET A 32 2.27 6.13 6.29
CA MET A 32 2.07 7.52 5.88
C MET A 32 3.39 8.29 5.76
N VAL A 33 4.37 7.99 6.63
CA VAL A 33 5.72 8.53 6.52
C VAL A 33 6.41 8.01 5.27
N LEU A 34 6.29 6.71 4.95
CA LEU A 34 6.79 6.16 3.68
C LEU A 34 6.22 6.92 2.47
N LEU A 35 4.90 7.11 2.45
CA LEU A 35 4.20 7.83 1.38
C LEU A 35 4.68 9.28 1.25
N GLU A 36 4.81 10.01 2.36
CA GLU A 36 5.28 11.39 2.36
C GLU A 36 6.74 11.49 1.91
N LEU A 37 7.60 10.57 2.31
CA LEU A 37 8.99 10.55 1.86
C LEU A 37 9.09 10.31 0.36
N PHE A 38 8.37 9.30 -0.18
CA PHE A 38 8.37 9.01 -1.61
C PHE A 38 7.72 10.10 -2.45
N ARG A 39 6.72 10.82 -1.93
CA ARG A 39 6.14 12.00 -2.59
C ARG A 39 7.18 13.11 -2.81
N ASN A 40 8.16 13.23 -1.92
CA ASN A 40 9.23 14.24 -2.02
C ASN A 40 10.46 13.72 -2.80
N LEU A 41 10.40 12.52 -3.38
CA LEU A 41 11.46 11.95 -4.21
C LEU A 41 11.00 11.86 -5.67
N PRO A 42 11.93 11.84 -6.65
CA PRO A 42 11.59 11.82 -8.08
C PRO A 42 11.18 10.41 -8.56
N TYR A 43 10.27 9.74 -7.84
CA TYR A 43 9.71 8.44 -8.24
C TYR A 43 8.27 8.58 -8.69
N SER A 44 7.87 7.76 -9.67
CA SER A 44 6.47 7.63 -10.06
C SER A 44 5.79 6.66 -9.11
N ILE A 45 4.82 7.15 -8.34
CA ILE A 45 4.16 6.38 -7.28
C ILE A 45 2.65 6.30 -7.47
N ALA A 46 2.08 5.17 -7.07
CA ALA A 46 0.67 4.99 -6.77
C ALA A 46 0.51 4.36 -5.39
N VAL A 47 -0.69 4.42 -4.83
CA VAL A 47 -1.00 3.91 -3.49
C VAL A 47 -2.03 2.80 -3.56
N ALA A 48 -1.78 1.71 -2.83
CA ALA A 48 -2.73 0.64 -2.58
C ALA A 48 -3.08 0.54 -1.09
N HIS A 49 -4.37 0.61 -0.77
CA HIS A 49 -4.90 0.43 0.58
C HIS A 49 -5.84 -0.77 0.66
N CYS A 50 -5.58 -1.69 1.58
CA CYS A 50 -6.46 -2.82 1.87
C CYS A 50 -7.36 -2.51 3.07
N ASN A 51 -8.67 -2.46 2.85
CA ASN A 51 -9.63 -2.42 3.94
C ASN A 51 -10.11 -3.85 4.26
N PHE A 52 -9.61 -4.41 5.37
CA PHE A 52 -9.95 -5.78 5.79
C PHE A 52 -11.30 -5.88 6.54
N GLY A 53 -11.96 -4.76 6.83
CA GLY A 53 -13.24 -4.74 7.54
C GLY A 53 -13.20 -5.33 8.96
N LEU A 54 -12.03 -5.39 9.60
CA LEU A 54 -11.87 -6.02 10.92
C LEU A 54 -12.17 -5.10 12.11
N ARG A 55 -12.29 -3.78 11.86
CA ARG A 55 -12.53 -2.75 12.89
C ARG A 55 -13.65 -1.79 12.50
N ASP A 56 -14.60 -2.26 11.69
CA ASP A 56 -15.78 -1.50 11.23
C ASP A 56 -15.45 -0.04 10.83
N ALA A 57 -15.92 0.92 11.62
CA ALA A 57 -15.78 2.35 11.37
C ALA A 57 -14.33 2.82 11.32
N GLU A 58 -13.42 2.23 12.10
CA GLU A 58 -11.99 2.59 12.04
C GLU A 58 -11.38 2.18 10.70
N SER A 59 -11.71 1.00 10.17
CA SER A 59 -11.22 0.56 8.86
C SER A 59 -11.71 1.46 7.73
N ASN A 60 -12.95 1.96 7.82
CA ASN A 60 -13.46 2.94 6.88
C ASN A 60 -12.78 4.31 7.03
N GLY A 61 -12.50 4.73 8.27
CA GLY A 61 -11.77 5.96 8.54
C GLY A 61 -10.35 5.95 7.99
N ASP A 62 -9.64 4.83 8.13
CA ASP A 62 -8.30 4.63 7.55
C ASP A 62 -8.34 4.74 6.00
N GLU A 63 -9.30 4.07 5.35
CA GLU A 63 -9.47 4.12 3.90
C GLU A 63 -9.77 5.55 3.41
N ASP A 64 -10.73 6.23 4.04
CA ASP A 64 -11.12 7.59 3.68
C ASP A 64 -9.98 8.58 3.88
N PHE A 65 -9.22 8.45 4.98
CA PHE A 65 -8.07 9.29 5.25
C PHE A 65 -6.99 9.15 4.16
N VAL A 66 -6.60 7.92 3.81
CA VAL A 66 -5.59 7.69 2.77
C VAL A 66 -6.09 8.18 1.40
N LYS A 67 -7.37 7.92 1.08
CA LYS A 67 -7.99 8.37 -0.17
C LYS A 67 -7.97 9.89 -0.30
N GLN A 68 -8.38 10.60 0.75
CA GLN A 68 -8.38 12.08 0.76
C GLN A 68 -6.97 12.63 0.63
N TRP A 69 -6.01 12.03 1.33
CA TRP A 69 -4.61 12.40 1.24
C TRP A 69 -4.08 12.24 -0.19
N CYS A 70 -4.29 11.08 -0.81
CA CYS A 70 -3.85 10.83 -2.19
C CYS A 70 -4.51 11.78 -3.19
N THR A 71 -5.82 12.04 -3.02
CA THR A 71 -6.58 12.99 -3.86
C THR A 71 -5.99 14.40 -3.78
N LYS A 72 -5.71 14.89 -2.56
CA LYS A 72 -5.10 16.22 -2.34
C LYS A 72 -3.74 16.37 -3.03
N HIS A 73 -2.98 15.28 -3.13
CA HIS A 73 -1.64 15.27 -3.70
C HIS A 73 -1.60 14.76 -5.16
N ASN A 74 -2.76 14.55 -5.80
CA ASN A 74 -2.87 14.01 -7.17
C ASN A 74 -2.14 12.68 -7.38
N ILE A 75 -2.19 11.80 -6.38
CA ILE A 75 -1.59 10.46 -6.44
C ILE A 75 -2.69 9.43 -6.74
N ARG A 76 -2.42 8.53 -7.69
CA ARG A 76 -3.35 7.45 -8.05
C ARG A 76 -3.56 6.54 -6.85
N PHE A 77 -4.83 6.32 -6.47
CA PHE A 77 -5.21 5.55 -5.29
C PHE A 77 -6.06 4.34 -5.69
N PHE A 78 -5.65 3.18 -5.20
CA PHE A 78 -6.37 1.92 -5.32
C PHE A 78 -6.81 1.48 -3.93
N THR A 79 -8.04 1.00 -3.85
CA THR A 79 -8.52 0.35 -2.64
C THR A 79 -9.37 -0.87 -2.98
N THR A 80 -9.39 -1.81 -2.05
CA THR A 80 -10.31 -2.94 -2.07
C THR A 80 -10.77 -3.22 -0.65
N ARG A 81 -11.99 -3.76 -0.54
CA ARG A 81 -12.60 -4.18 0.71
C ARG A 81 -12.74 -5.69 0.71
N PHE A 82 -12.34 -6.33 1.81
CA PHE A 82 -12.38 -7.78 1.93
C PHE A 82 -13.38 -8.24 2.99
N ALA A 83 -14.06 -9.36 2.71
CA ALA A 83 -14.76 -10.16 3.72
C ALA A 83 -13.74 -11.07 4.44
N THR A 84 -12.84 -10.47 5.22
CA THR A 84 -11.69 -11.21 5.79
C THR A 84 -12.11 -12.30 6.78
N GLN A 85 -13.15 -12.07 7.57
CA GLN A 85 -13.69 -13.08 8.50
C GLN A 85 -14.23 -14.30 7.73
N ASP A 86 -15.09 -14.08 6.73
CA ASP A 86 -15.65 -15.14 5.90
C ASP A 86 -14.56 -15.96 5.18
N TYR A 87 -13.51 -15.29 4.70
CA TYR A 87 -12.36 -15.96 4.10
C TYR A 87 -11.62 -16.84 5.11
N ALA A 88 -11.34 -16.33 6.31
CA ALA A 88 -10.65 -17.06 7.37
C ALA A 88 -11.44 -18.31 7.80
N ASP A 89 -12.76 -18.16 7.97
CA ASP A 89 -13.66 -19.26 8.36
C ASP A 89 -13.71 -20.33 7.27
N THR A 90 -13.81 -19.92 5.99
CA THR A 90 -13.84 -20.83 4.84
C THR A 90 -12.52 -21.58 4.68
N LYS A 91 -11.38 -20.89 4.82
CA LYS A 91 -10.04 -21.48 4.69
C LYS A 91 -9.55 -22.17 5.96
N LYS A 92 -10.28 -22.05 7.07
CA LYS A 92 -9.91 -22.55 8.41
C LYS A 92 -8.50 -22.10 8.82
N CYS A 93 -8.21 -20.81 8.62
CA CYS A 93 -6.93 -20.21 9.00
C CYS A 93 -7.13 -19.02 9.95
N SER A 94 -6.04 -18.52 10.53
CA SER A 94 -6.13 -17.35 11.40
C SER A 94 -6.43 -16.07 10.60
N ILE A 95 -7.07 -15.09 11.23
CA ILE A 95 -7.36 -13.79 10.61
C ILE A 95 -6.10 -13.09 10.07
N GLN A 96 -4.98 -13.23 10.76
CA GLN A 96 -3.71 -12.67 10.30
C GLN A 96 -3.21 -13.34 9.02
N LEU A 97 -3.34 -14.67 8.90
CA LEU A 97 -2.99 -15.40 7.68
C LEU A 97 -3.94 -15.04 6.54
N ALA A 98 -5.25 -15.02 6.80
CA ALA A 98 -6.27 -14.59 5.84
C ALA A 98 -5.99 -13.19 5.29
N ALA A 99 -5.76 -12.20 6.17
CA ALA A 99 -5.44 -10.84 5.75
C ALA A 99 -4.13 -10.77 4.95
N ARG A 100 -3.12 -11.57 5.31
CA ARG A 100 -1.86 -11.65 4.56
C ARG A 100 -2.08 -12.21 3.15
N GLU A 101 -2.80 -13.31 3.01
CA GLU A 101 -3.11 -13.92 1.71
C GLU A 101 -3.91 -12.97 0.82
N LEU A 102 -5.00 -12.41 1.34
CA LEU A 102 -5.84 -11.45 0.60
C LEU A 102 -5.03 -10.24 0.12
N ARG A 103 -4.19 -9.69 0.99
CA ARG A 103 -3.31 -8.56 0.69
C ARG A 103 -2.36 -8.85 -0.46
N TYR A 104 -1.56 -9.91 -0.35
CA TYR A 104 -0.54 -10.20 -1.37
C TYR A 104 -1.16 -10.69 -2.68
N ASN A 105 -2.28 -11.40 -2.65
CA ASN A 105 -3.01 -11.77 -3.87
C ASN A 105 -3.50 -10.53 -4.62
N TRP A 106 -4.06 -9.55 -3.91
CA TRP A 106 -4.51 -8.31 -4.53
C TRP A 106 -3.36 -7.45 -5.03
N PHE A 107 -2.28 -7.32 -4.26
CA PHE A 107 -1.10 -6.58 -4.69
C PHE A 107 -0.48 -7.19 -5.95
N SER A 108 -0.30 -8.51 -6.02
CA SER A 108 0.20 -9.17 -7.23
C SER A 108 -0.69 -8.86 -8.45
N GLY A 109 -2.01 -8.90 -8.28
CA GLY A 109 -2.95 -8.53 -9.34
C GLY A 109 -2.83 -7.05 -9.75
N LEU A 110 -2.56 -6.12 -8.83
CA LEU A 110 -2.30 -4.72 -9.17
C LEU A 110 -0.98 -4.56 -9.94
N LEU A 111 0.09 -5.22 -9.52
CA LEU A 111 1.37 -5.15 -10.23
C LEU A 111 1.22 -5.58 -11.69
N GLU A 112 0.52 -6.68 -11.93
CA GLU A 112 0.30 -7.24 -13.27
C GLU A 112 -0.67 -6.40 -14.11
N ASN A 113 -1.86 -6.08 -13.58
CA ASN A 113 -2.93 -5.46 -14.37
C ASN A 113 -2.71 -3.97 -14.63
N GLU A 114 -1.99 -3.28 -13.73
CA GLU A 114 -1.77 -1.83 -13.81
C GLU A 114 -0.34 -1.48 -14.23
N GLY A 115 0.53 -2.48 -14.41
CA GLY A 115 1.90 -2.31 -14.90
C GLY A 115 2.84 -1.65 -13.90
N PHE A 116 2.73 -1.98 -12.61
CA PHE A 116 3.70 -1.54 -11.61
C PHE A 116 4.88 -2.52 -11.54
N ASP A 117 6.10 -1.99 -11.48
CA ASP A 117 7.31 -2.80 -11.45
C ASP A 117 7.58 -3.40 -10.04
N TYR A 118 7.29 -2.62 -8.98
CA TYR A 118 7.63 -3.00 -7.61
C TYR A 118 6.58 -2.55 -6.59
N LEU A 119 6.36 -3.40 -5.60
CA LEU A 119 5.60 -3.10 -4.39
C LEU A 119 6.56 -2.69 -3.26
N LEU A 120 6.28 -1.57 -2.60
CA LEU A 120 6.99 -1.11 -1.41
C LEU A 120 6.02 -1.07 -0.22
N THR A 121 6.50 -1.47 0.95
CA THR A 121 5.74 -1.60 2.21
C THR A 121 6.51 -0.98 3.35
#